data_AF-A0A5E4I3D6-F1
#
_entry.id   AF-A0A5E4I3D6-F1
#
_cell.length_a   1.000
_cell.length_b   1.000
_cell.length_c   1.000
_cell.angle_alpha   90.00
_cell.angle_beta   90.00
_cell.angle_gamma   90.00
#
_symmetry.space_group_name_H-M   'P 1'
#
loop_
_entity.id
_entity.type
_entity.pdbx_description
1 polymer ?
#
loop_
_entity_poly.entity_id
_entity_poly.type
_entity_poly.pdbx_seq_one_letter_code
_entity_poly.pdbx_strand_id
1 'polypeptide(L)'
;MSKSWNSRISKLSNQMTVAKGSKSSRLRSKLSNPERLANHALRQAFKAKLRNGSKWMCTVCGIYQYDSDLGDQLAGVLPGTEPQDFPDSWSCPICKAGKDKLEEIPEEDFR
;
A
#
# COMPACT_ATOMS: atom_id res chain seq x y z
N MET A 1 -13.12 -13.32 -66.09
CA MET A 1 -12.42 -12.09 -65.66
C MET A 1 -11.72 -12.36 -64.34
N SER A 2 -10.55 -12.94 -64.46
CA SER A 2 -9.50 -13.02 -63.43
C SER A 2 -8.83 -11.66 -63.29
N LYS A 3 -8.16 -11.43 -62.15
CA LYS A 3 -7.19 -10.35 -61.83
C LYS A 3 -7.68 -9.19 -60.96
N SER A 4 -8.12 -9.46 -59.72
CA SER A 4 -8.05 -8.40 -58.69
C SER A 4 -8.00 -8.89 -57.23
N TRP A 5 -8.51 -10.08 -56.91
CA TRP A 5 -8.67 -10.47 -55.50
C TRP A 5 -7.47 -11.21 -54.88
N ASN A 6 -6.64 -11.90 -55.68
CA ASN A 6 -5.57 -12.78 -55.16
C ASN A 6 -4.20 -12.11 -54.96
N SER A 7 -4.09 -10.78 -55.03
CA SER A 7 -2.79 -10.06 -54.96
C SER A 7 -2.55 -9.28 -53.67
N ARG A 8 -3.44 -9.38 -52.67
CA ARG A 8 -3.31 -8.58 -51.42
C ARG A 8 -3.05 -9.37 -50.15
N ILE A 9 -3.16 -10.70 -50.14
CA ILE A 9 -3.01 -11.49 -48.90
C ILE A 9 -1.59 -12.04 -48.73
N SER A 10 -0.79 -12.12 -49.79
CA SER A 10 0.59 -12.65 -49.76
C SER A 10 1.66 -11.68 -49.24
N LYS A 11 1.28 -10.53 -48.65
CA LYS A 11 2.22 -9.50 -48.14
C LYS A 11 2.12 -9.21 -46.63
N LEU A 12 1.52 -10.08 -45.85
CA LEU A 12 1.55 -10.00 -44.37
C LEU A 12 2.18 -11.24 -43.73
N SER A 13 3.21 -11.80 -44.37
CA SER A 13 3.93 -12.99 -43.87
C SER A 13 5.27 -12.67 -43.18
N ASN A 14 5.63 -11.42 -42.91
CA ASN A 14 7.01 -11.17 -42.46
C ASN A 14 7.22 -9.93 -41.60
N GLN A 15 6.62 -9.84 -40.40
CA GLN A 15 7.07 -8.90 -39.34
C GLN A 15 6.75 -9.38 -37.90
N MET A 16 7.02 -10.66 -37.58
CA MET A 16 7.08 -11.10 -36.17
C MET A 16 8.45 -11.68 -35.84
N THR A 17 9.50 -10.87 -35.96
CA THR A 17 10.76 -11.09 -35.24
C THR A 17 10.66 -10.45 -33.86
N VAL A 18 9.92 -11.11 -32.96
CA VAL A 18 9.96 -10.77 -31.54
C VAL A 18 11.38 -11.04 -31.04
N ALA A 19 12.03 -9.98 -30.58
CA ALA A 19 13.37 -9.97 -30.01
C ALA A 19 13.54 -11.08 -28.97
N LYS A 20 14.40 -12.05 -29.27
CA LYS A 20 14.95 -12.99 -28.27
C LYS A 20 15.97 -12.24 -27.42
N GLY A 21 15.48 -11.37 -26.53
CA GLY A 21 16.24 -10.76 -25.46
C GLY A 21 16.53 -11.79 -24.37
N SER A 22 17.82 -12.00 -24.10
CA SER A 22 18.41 -12.83 -23.06
C SER A 22 17.63 -12.82 -21.73
N LYS A 23 16.96 -13.92 -21.41
CA LYS A 23 16.50 -14.17 -20.04
C LYS A 23 17.70 -14.60 -19.21
N SER A 24 18.33 -13.63 -18.53
CA SER A 24 19.31 -13.89 -17.47
C SER A 24 18.75 -14.95 -16.51
N SER A 25 19.42 -16.09 -16.45
CA SER A 25 19.08 -17.27 -15.66
C SER A 25 18.99 -17.01 -14.15
N ARG A 26 19.50 -15.86 -13.68
CA ARG A 26 19.51 -15.49 -12.26
C ARG A 26 18.16 -14.99 -11.73
N LEU A 27 17.19 -14.69 -12.60
CA LEU A 27 15.86 -14.19 -12.22
C LEU A 27 14.79 -15.28 -12.06
N ARG A 28 15.04 -16.53 -12.48
CA ARG A 28 14.01 -17.58 -12.48
C ARG A 28 13.87 -18.33 -11.14
N SER A 29 14.87 -18.32 -10.27
CA SER A 29 14.86 -19.11 -9.02
C SER A 29 14.22 -18.42 -7.82
N LYS A 30 14.00 -17.10 -7.86
CA LYS A 30 13.40 -16.35 -6.74
C LYS A 30 11.85 -16.34 -6.75
N LEU A 31 11.24 -16.85 -7.82
CA LEU A 31 9.78 -16.88 -8.04
C LEU A 31 9.25 -18.33 -8.22
N SER A 32 9.89 -19.33 -7.61
CA SER A 32 9.47 -20.73 -7.75
C SER A 32 8.57 -21.24 -6.63
N ASN A 33 8.45 -20.52 -5.50
CA ASN A 33 7.60 -20.94 -4.39
C ASN A 33 6.30 -20.11 -4.37
N PRO A 34 5.14 -20.69 -4.72
CA PRO A 34 3.86 -19.99 -4.72
C PRO A 34 3.45 -19.46 -3.34
N GLU A 35 3.84 -20.12 -2.24
CA GLU A 35 3.60 -19.62 -0.88
C GLU A 35 4.41 -18.35 -0.58
N ARG A 36 5.65 -18.27 -1.07
CA ARG A 36 6.47 -17.06 -0.89
C ARG A 36 5.91 -15.90 -1.69
N LEU A 37 5.39 -16.15 -2.90
CA LEU A 37 4.75 -15.13 -3.71
C LEU A 37 3.46 -14.64 -3.04
N ALA A 38 2.63 -15.55 -2.51
CA ALA A 38 1.44 -15.21 -1.74
C ALA A 38 1.78 -14.39 -0.48
N ASN A 39 2.73 -14.84 0.34
CA ASN A 39 3.16 -14.10 1.53
C ASN A 39 3.75 -12.73 1.20
N HIS A 40 4.51 -12.61 0.12
CA HIS A 40 5.03 -11.33 -0.35
C HIS A 40 3.91 -10.41 -0.84
N ALA A 41 2.94 -10.91 -1.61
CA ALA A 41 1.77 -10.15 -2.04
C ALA A 41 0.93 -9.67 -0.85
N LEU A 42 0.70 -10.53 0.16
CA LEU A 42 0.02 -10.16 1.40
C LEU A 42 0.79 -9.07 2.17
N ARG A 43 2.11 -9.18 2.28
CA ARG A 43 2.96 -8.13 2.89
C ARG A 43 2.86 -6.81 2.14
N GLN A 44 2.84 -6.85 0.81
CA GLN A 44 2.69 -5.64 0.00
C GLN A 44 1.30 -5.01 0.17
N ALA A 45 0.24 -5.81 0.17
CA ALA A 45 -1.13 -5.34 0.39
C ALA A 45 -1.32 -4.76 1.80
N PHE A 46 -0.78 -5.43 2.82
CA PHE A 46 -0.81 -4.93 4.21
C PHE A 46 -0.05 -3.61 4.34
N LYS A 47 1.15 -3.50 3.74
CA LYS A 47 1.93 -2.26 3.75
C LYS A 47 1.23 -1.13 2.97
N ALA A 48 0.52 -1.44 1.89
CA ALA A 48 -0.30 -0.46 1.19
C ALA A 48 -1.46 0.04 2.06
N LYS A 49 -2.18 -0.87 2.73
CA LYS A 49 -3.26 -0.50 3.65
C LYS A 49 -2.79 0.42 4.77
N LEU A 50 -1.64 0.12 5.40
CA LEU A 50 -1.09 0.93 6.50
C LEU A 50 -0.53 2.30 6.10
N ARG A 51 -0.37 2.58 4.81
CA ARG A 51 0.13 3.88 4.30
C ARG A 51 -0.98 4.89 4.05
N ASN A 52 -2.25 4.48 4.16
CA ASN A 52 -3.39 5.33 3.81
C ASN A 52 -4.08 5.98 5.01
N GLY A 53 -3.79 5.54 6.23
CA GLY A 53 -4.39 6.09 7.45
C GLY A 53 -3.61 7.29 7.99
N SER A 54 -4.35 8.33 8.41
CA SER A 54 -3.79 9.48 9.12
C SER A 54 -3.19 9.03 10.46
N LYS A 55 -1.92 9.40 10.68
CA LYS A 55 -1.18 9.14 11.90
C LYS A 55 -1.22 10.37 12.79
N TRP A 56 -1.42 10.17 14.07
CA TRP A 56 -1.50 11.23 15.05
C TRP A 56 -0.51 10.98 16.18
N MET A 57 0.03 12.04 16.77
CA MET A 57 0.96 11.96 17.88
C MET A 57 0.59 12.95 18.98
N CYS A 58 0.70 12.47 20.21
CA CYS A 58 0.51 13.33 21.37
C CYS A 58 1.71 14.29 21.51
N THR A 59 1.50 15.59 21.30
CA THR A 59 2.55 16.61 21.40
C THR A 59 3.04 16.87 22.81
N VAL A 60 2.29 16.45 23.83
CA VAL A 60 2.68 16.58 25.24
C VAL A 60 3.76 15.55 25.62
N CYS A 61 3.62 14.31 25.18
CA CYS A 61 4.55 13.25 25.57
C CYS A 61 5.46 12.76 24.44
N GLY A 62 5.06 12.90 23.18
CA GLY A 62 5.79 12.38 22.02
C GLY A 62 5.91 10.85 21.96
N ILE A 63 5.25 10.13 22.88
CA ILE A 63 5.33 8.65 22.99
C ILE A 63 4.08 7.99 22.42
N TYR A 64 2.91 8.60 22.60
CA TYR A 64 1.65 8.04 22.12
C TYR A 64 1.42 8.36 20.65
N GLN A 65 1.43 7.34 19.80
CA GLN A 65 1.07 7.40 18.40
C GLN A 65 -0.28 6.70 18.16
N TYR A 66 -1.20 7.39 17.53
CA TYR A 66 -2.51 6.90 17.14
C TYR A 66 -2.59 6.73 15.62
N ASP A 67 -3.21 5.66 15.15
CA ASP A 67 -3.47 5.39 13.75
C ASP A 67 -4.98 5.32 13.54
N SER A 68 -5.51 6.26 12.77
CA SER A 68 -6.95 6.29 12.46
C SER A 68 -7.44 4.99 11.82
N ASP A 69 -6.66 4.35 10.94
CA ASP A 69 -7.08 3.11 10.27
C ASP A 69 -7.09 1.88 11.18
N LEU A 70 -6.26 1.87 12.22
CA LEU A 70 -6.19 0.75 13.18
C LEU A 70 -7.09 0.98 14.39
N GLY A 71 -7.35 2.23 14.74
CA GLY A 71 -7.97 2.58 16.01
C GLY A 71 -7.06 2.23 17.19
N ASP A 72 -7.65 2.26 18.39
CA ASP A 72 -6.98 1.84 19.62
C ASP A 72 -8.00 1.24 20.59
N GLN A 73 -8.18 -0.08 20.54
CA GLN A 73 -9.12 -0.78 21.42
C GLN A 73 -8.76 -0.67 22.89
N LEU A 74 -7.47 -0.51 23.23
CA LEU A 74 -7.04 -0.35 24.62
C LEU A 74 -7.44 1.02 25.16
N ALA A 75 -7.46 2.04 24.30
CA ALA A 75 -7.97 3.37 24.61
C ALA A 75 -9.48 3.55 24.35
N GLY A 76 -10.18 2.50 23.91
CA GLY A 76 -11.62 2.55 23.61
C GLY A 76 -11.97 3.27 22.31
N VAL A 77 -11.04 3.36 21.37
CA VAL A 77 -11.21 4.05 20.08
C VAL A 77 -11.33 3.03 18.95
N LEU A 78 -12.38 3.16 18.13
CA LEU A 78 -12.60 2.27 16.99
C LEU A 78 -11.69 2.61 15.79
N PRO A 79 -11.41 1.64 14.91
CA PRO A 79 -10.80 1.92 13.61
C PRO A 79 -11.67 2.88 12.79
N GLY A 80 -11.04 3.79 12.06
CA GLY A 80 -11.64 4.84 11.25
C GLY A 80 -12.14 6.06 12.05
N THR A 81 -11.69 6.25 13.30
CA THR A 81 -12.09 7.39 14.14
C THR A 81 -11.05 8.50 14.06
N GLU A 82 -11.45 9.76 13.93
CA GLU A 82 -10.51 10.88 14.06
C GLU A 82 -10.41 11.33 15.53
N PRO A 83 -9.27 11.88 16.01
CA PRO A 83 -9.16 12.40 17.38
C PRO A 83 -10.21 13.43 17.77
N GLN A 84 -10.74 14.16 16.79
CA GLN A 84 -11.81 15.14 16.94
C GLN A 84 -13.12 14.48 17.39
N ASP A 85 -13.37 13.25 16.93
CA ASP A 85 -14.54 12.45 17.27
C ASP A 85 -14.40 11.69 18.60
N PHE A 86 -13.24 11.76 19.26
CA PHE A 86 -13.07 11.12 20.56
C PHE A 86 -13.97 11.78 21.61
N PRO A 87 -14.48 11.03 22.59
CA PRO A 87 -15.27 11.62 23.67
C PRO A 87 -14.42 12.62 24.47
N ASP A 88 -15.04 13.65 25.04
CA ASP A 88 -14.31 14.68 25.82
C ASP A 88 -13.64 14.12 27.08
N SER A 89 -14.11 12.98 27.56
CA SER A 89 -13.49 12.23 28.66
C SER A 89 -12.26 11.42 28.22
N TRP A 90 -11.94 11.40 26.92
CA TRP A 90 -10.76 10.70 26.44
C TRP A 90 -9.49 11.44 26.88
N SER A 91 -8.47 10.67 27.25
CA SER A 91 -7.17 11.20 27.61
C SER A 91 -6.08 10.25 27.16
N CYS A 92 -4.93 10.80 26.73
CA CYS A 92 -3.77 10.05 26.30
C CYS A 92 -3.42 8.97 27.34
N PRO A 93 -3.31 7.69 26.94
CA PRO A 93 -3.10 6.60 27.89
C PRO A 93 -1.74 6.72 28.62
N ILE A 94 -0.77 7.39 28.00
CA ILE A 94 0.58 7.59 28.52
C ILE A 94 0.67 8.76 29.50
N CYS A 95 0.25 9.97 29.09
CA CYS A 95 0.46 11.20 29.87
C CYS A 95 -0.82 11.87 30.38
N LYS A 96 -2.00 11.32 30.07
CA LYS A 96 -3.31 11.86 30.46
C LYS A 96 -3.65 13.26 29.92
N ALA A 97 -2.91 13.75 28.92
CA ALA A 97 -3.31 14.94 28.16
C ALA A 97 -4.64 14.69 27.41
N GLY A 98 -5.42 15.74 27.18
CA GLY A 98 -6.67 15.66 26.43
C GLY A 98 -6.47 15.38 24.93
N LYS A 99 -7.59 15.13 24.23
CA LYS A 99 -7.61 14.91 22.77
C LYS A 99 -7.10 16.11 21.96
N ASP A 100 -7.14 17.31 22.54
CA ASP A 100 -6.64 18.56 21.95
C ASP A 100 -5.12 18.57 21.74
N LYS A 101 -4.39 17.61 22.32
CA LYS A 101 -2.94 17.47 22.20
C LYS A 101 -2.51 16.41 21.20
N LEU A 102 -3.45 15.79 20.48
CA LEU A 102 -3.13 14.93 19.34
C LEU A 102 -3.03 15.80 18.08
N GLU A 103 -1.86 15.77 17.45
CA GLU A 103 -1.63 16.42 16.16
C GLU A 103 -1.34 15.38 15.08
N GLU A 104 -1.82 15.63 13.86
CA GLU A 104 -1.54 14.78 12.71
C GLU A 104 -0.07 14.93 12.32
N ILE A 105 0.61 13.81 12.10
CA ILE A 105 1.98 13.81 11.60
C ILE A 105 1.94 13.59 10.09
N PRO A 106 2.54 14.48 9.29
CA PRO A 106 2.63 14.30 7.85
C PRO A 106 3.58 13.15 7.49
N GLU A 107 3.32 12.46 6.37
CA GLU A 107 4.10 11.26 5.95
C GLU A 107 5.61 11.54 5.82
N GLU A 108 5.98 12.80 5.52
CA GLU A 108 7.36 13.23 5.33
C GLU A 108 8.22 13.21 6.60
N ASP A 109 7.61 13.41 7.77
CA ASP A 109 8.31 13.43 9.07
C ASP A 109 8.62 12.01 9.60
N PHE A 110 8.11 10.97 8.94
CA PHE A 110 8.39 9.57 9.27
C PHE A 110 9.53 8.96 8.44
N ARG A 111 10.15 9.72 7.53
CA ARG A 111 11.12 9.22 6.55
C ARG A 111 12.56 9.13 7.08
#